data_AF-A0A2N1MZK5-F1
#
_entry.id   AF-A0A2N1MZK5-F1
#
_cell.length_a   1.000
_cell.length_b   1.000
_cell.length_c   1.000
_cell.angle_alpha   90.00
_cell.angle_beta   90.00
_cell.angle_gamma   90.00
#
_symmetry.space_group_name_H-M   'P 1'
#
loop_
_entity.id
_entity.type
_entity.pdbx_description
1 polymer ?
#
loop_
_entity_poly.entity_id
_entity_poly.type
_entity_poly.pdbx_seq_one_letter_code
_entity_poly.pdbx_strand_id
1 'polypeptide(L)'
;MEKLVEKSNYYKGHIRNPLFDMIFPNHWVPDELHIMLRITDRLWSLVIAELMEYGLFNDTARKIIVEEMKRIKVKFQFWQIQETKTWNYTSLMGNDKLKVLQFFDLTKILLRQRAIMIRNLWNKFYELYIKMKDQITKAEDFQNDAKNWLTLFLTPFEGIPNTQGFKKGLYKPDDVTPYIHVLVYHVSEFMAIHQKWGLKSFSCSAVEKKNHEQVSYFFRKTMKNGGKKSKSSAIIEILEHENRSLFYNHHDVPLKYQKPHKIHIKARNNYNENT
;
A
#
# COMPACT_ATOMS: atom_id res chain seq x y z
N MET A 1 41.41 23.41 8.21
CA MET A 1 40.44 23.34 7.09
C MET A 1 39.05 23.51 7.67
N GLU A 2 38.53 24.73 7.64
CA GLU A 2 37.13 24.99 7.92
C GLU A 2 36.28 24.27 6.88
N LYS A 3 35.38 23.39 7.32
CA LYS A 3 34.33 22.86 6.45
C LYS A 3 33.44 24.04 6.08
N LEU A 4 33.59 24.53 4.84
CA LEU A 4 32.60 25.39 4.20
C LEU A 4 31.25 24.65 4.26
N VAL A 5 30.38 25.09 5.16
CA VAL A 5 28.98 24.69 5.17
C VAL A 5 28.38 25.34 3.93
N GLU A 6 28.37 24.59 2.81
CA GLU A 6 27.58 24.97 1.65
C GLU A 6 26.14 25.16 2.11
N LYS A 7 25.66 26.41 2.12
CA LYS A 7 24.26 26.72 2.36
C LYS A 7 23.44 26.10 1.24
N SER A 8 22.87 24.92 1.48
CA SER A 8 21.93 24.24 0.58
C SER A 8 20.55 24.91 0.50
N ASN A 9 20.51 26.24 0.47
CA ASN A 9 19.29 27.05 0.55
C ASN A 9 18.75 27.46 -0.83
N TYR A 10 18.97 26.67 -1.88
CA TYR A 10 18.45 27.02 -3.21
C TYR A 10 16.92 27.08 -3.24
N TYR A 11 16.24 26.31 -2.38
CA TYR A 11 14.78 26.30 -2.24
C TYR A 11 14.35 26.23 -0.78
N LYS A 12 13.40 27.10 -0.38
CA LYS A 12 12.85 27.15 0.98
C LYS A 12 12.17 25.82 1.33
N GLY A 13 12.51 25.24 2.48
CA GLY A 13 11.95 23.97 2.94
C GLY A 13 12.78 22.72 2.60
N HIS A 14 13.88 22.86 1.85
CA HIS A 14 14.79 21.75 1.54
C HIS A 14 15.90 21.66 2.60
N ILE A 15 16.11 20.46 3.15
CA ILE A 15 17.13 20.21 4.18
C ILE A 15 18.49 19.87 3.54
N ARG A 16 18.49 19.39 2.29
CA ARG A 16 19.69 18.92 1.57
C ARG A 16 19.66 19.36 0.11
N ASN A 17 20.85 19.49 -0.48
CA ASN A 17 20.99 19.71 -1.91
C ASN A 17 20.39 18.52 -2.70
N PRO A 18 19.63 18.78 -3.77
CA PRO A 18 19.10 17.72 -4.60
C PRO A 18 20.24 17.09 -5.43
N LEU A 19 20.17 15.78 -5.68
CA LEU A 19 21.13 15.05 -6.54
C LEU A 19 20.88 15.27 -8.03
N PHE A 20 19.65 15.66 -8.38
CA PHE A 20 19.21 15.97 -9.74
C PHE A 20 18.59 17.36 -9.74
N ASP A 21 18.58 18.01 -10.91
CA ASP A 21 17.87 19.28 -11.07
C ASP A 21 16.40 19.14 -10.71
N MET A 22 15.85 20.17 -10.08
CA MET A 22 14.46 20.14 -9.65
C MET A 22 13.54 20.19 -10.88
N ILE A 23 12.72 19.16 -11.05
CA ILE A 23 11.64 19.17 -12.03
C ILE A 23 10.67 20.27 -11.63
N PHE A 24 10.29 21.16 -12.56
CA PHE A 24 9.35 22.23 -12.25
C PHE A 24 8.02 21.68 -11.71
N PRO A 25 7.39 22.33 -10.70
CA PRO A 25 6.17 21.82 -10.07
C PRO A 25 4.99 21.57 -11.02
N ASN A 26 4.91 22.32 -12.12
CA ASN A 26 3.89 22.13 -13.16
C ASN A 26 4.12 20.88 -14.04
N HIS A 27 5.23 20.18 -13.86
CA HIS A 27 5.53 18.89 -14.48
C HIS A 27 5.45 17.72 -13.48
N TRP A 28 5.05 17.97 -12.23
CA TRP A 28 4.73 16.91 -11.28
C TRP A 28 3.30 16.46 -11.53
N VAL A 29 3.03 15.17 -11.48
CA VAL A 29 1.65 14.67 -11.55
C VAL A 29 1.42 13.76 -10.34
N PRO A 30 0.40 14.02 -9.52
CA PRO A 30 0.05 13.12 -8.44
C PRO A 30 -0.31 11.74 -8.97
N ASP A 31 0.32 10.71 -8.41
CA ASP A 31 0.00 9.33 -8.74
C ASP A 31 -1.30 8.90 -8.04
N GLU A 32 -2.33 8.66 -8.84
CA GLU A 32 -3.67 8.32 -8.38
C GLU A 32 -3.73 6.94 -7.73
N LEU A 33 -2.86 6.00 -8.15
CA LEU A 33 -2.75 4.70 -7.51
C LEU A 33 -2.27 4.88 -6.07
N HIS A 34 -1.19 5.63 -5.86
CA HIS A 34 -0.62 5.83 -4.53
C HIS A 34 -1.54 6.65 -3.61
N ILE A 35 -2.28 7.62 -4.15
CA ILE A 35 -3.34 8.31 -3.40
C ILE A 35 -4.35 7.30 -2.85
N MET A 36 -4.88 6.40 -3.70
CA MET A 36 -5.80 5.34 -3.27
C MET A 36 -5.18 4.45 -2.20
N LEU A 37 -3.97 3.92 -2.47
CA LEU A 37 -3.31 3.00 -1.57
C LEU A 37 -3.07 3.59 -0.18
N ARG A 38 -2.59 4.84 -0.12
CA ARG A 38 -2.13 5.48 1.12
C ARG A 38 -3.27 6.02 1.96
N ILE A 39 -4.30 6.56 1.31
CA ILE A 39 -5.49 7.02 2.03
C ILE A 39 -6.30 5.82 2.56
N THR A 40 -6.44 4.72 1.79
CA THR A 40 -7.09 3.51 2.33
C THR A 40 -6.32 2.91 3.50
N ASP A 41 -4.98 2.90 3.47
CA ASP A 41 -4.18 2.50 4.64
C ASP A 41 -4.47 3.38 5.84
N ARG A 42 -4.52 4.70 5.64
CA ARG A 42 -4.81 5.63 6.74
C ARG A 42 -6.20 5.39 7.31
N LEU A 43 -7.22 5.31 6.46
CA LEU A 43 -8.60 5.04 6.87
C LEU A 43 -8.74 3.71 7.63
N TRP A 44 -8.07 2.66 7.17
CA TRP A 44 -8.04 1.38 7.88
C TRP A 44 -7.33 1.49 9.24
N SER A 45 -6.16 2.13 9.28
CA SER A 45 -5.38 2.32 10.51
C SER A 45 -6.15 3.11 11.56
N LEU A 46 -6.96 4.09 11.15
CA LEU A 46 -7.80 4.90 12.04
C LEU A 46 -8.92 4.07 12.68
N VAL A 47 -9.56 3.16 11.92
CA VAL A 47 -10.55 2.23 12.48
C VAL A 47 -9.90 1.29 13.50
N ILE A 48 -8.73 0.75 13.20
CA ILE A 48 -8.00 -0.12 14.16
C ILE A 48 -7.60 0.68 15.41
N ALA A 49 -7.09 1.90 15.25
CA ALA A 49 -6.74 2.78 16.35
C ALA A 49 -7.94 3.10 17.25
N GLU A 50 -9.12 3.34 16.65
CA GLU A 50 -10.36 3.56 17.41
C GLU A 50 -10.76 2.31 18.21
N LEU A 51 -10.65 1.11 17.65
CA LEU A 51 -10.89 -0.13 18.39
C LEU A 51 -9.90 -0.31 19.55
N MET A 52 -8.65 0.09 19.38
CA MET A 52 -7.63 0.03 20.43
C MET A 52 -7.90 1.04 21.54
N GLU A 53 -8.28 2.28 21.19
CA GLU A 53 -8.63 3.36 22.14
C GLU A 53 -9.77 2.92 23.07
N TYR A 54 -10.77 2.23 22.54
CA TYR A 54 -11.91 1.72 23.32
C TYR A 54 -11.68 0.36 23.98
N GLY A 55 -10.48 -0.23 23.87
CA GLY A 55 -10.21 -1.58 24.41
C GLY A 55 -11.00 -2.70 23.72
N LEU A 56 -11.58 -2.43 22.53
CA LEU A 56 -12.37 -3.38 21.75
C LEU A 56 -11.50 -4.27 20.85
N PHE A 57 -10.22 -3.95 20.67
CA PHE A 57 -9.28 -4.71 19.85
C PHE A 57 -8.76 -5.99 20.55
N ASN A 58 -9.69 -6.90 20.88
CA ASN A 58 -9.42 -8.19 21.51
C ASN A 58 -9.40 -9.36 20.49
N ASP A 59 -9.23 -10.59 20.98
CA ASP A 59 -9.19 -11.79 20.12
C ASP A 59 -10.49 -11.99 19.33
N THR A 60 -11.64 -11.69 19.93
CA THR A 60 -12.95 -11.79 19.27
C THR A 60 -13.04 -10.80 18.11
N ALA A 61 -12.70 -9.54 18.34
CA ALA A 61 -12.69 -8.53 17.28
C ALA A 61 -11.72 -8.90 16.14
N ARG A 62 -10.51 -9.37 16.47
CA ARG A 62 -9.54 -9.85 15.46
C ARG A 62 -10.11 -11.00 14.62
N LYS A 63 -10.77 -11.98 15.25
CA LYS A 63 -11.42 -13.10 14.54
C LYS A 63 -12.52 -12.59 13.60
N ILE A 64 -13.41 -11.72 14.08
CA ILE A 64 -14.48 -11.11 13.27
C ILE A 64 -13.90 -10.38 12.06
N ILE A 65 -12.84 -9.58 12.25
CA ILE A 65 -12.17 -8.88 11.14
C ILE A 65 -11.64 -9.87 10.11
N VAL A 66 -10.99 -10.95 10.54
CA VAL A 66 -10.44 -11.97 9.64
C VAL A 66 -11.55 -12.69 8.87
N GLU A 67 -12.67 -13.00 9.52
CA GLU A 67 -13.83 -13.63 8.88
C GLU A 67 -14.48 -12.70 7.85
N GLU A 68 -14.63 -11.41 8.17
CA GLU A 68 -15.17 -10.42 7.25
C GLU A 68 -14.24 -10.17 6.06
N MET A 69 -12.92 -10.12 6.27
CA MET A 69 -11.94 -10.08 5.18
C MET A 69 -12.05 -11.32 4.29
N LYS A 70 -12.22 -12.51 4.87
CA LYS A 70 -12.42 -13.75 4.13
C LYS A 70 -13.71 -13.71 3.30
N ARG A 71 -14.81 -13.18 3.85
CA ARG A 71 -16.10 -13.02 3.15
C ARG A 71 -15.93 -12.20 1.86
N ILE A 72 -15.13 -11.13 1.90
CA ILE A 72 -14.85 -10.29 0.72
C ILE A 72 -13.68 -10.81 -0.13
N LYS A 73 -13.23 -12.05 0.10
CA LYS A 73 -12.13 -12.70 -0.64
C LYS A 73 -10.80 -11.94 -0.54
N VAL A 74 -10.48 -11.45 0.66
CA VAL A 74 -9.19 -10.84 1.01
C VAL A 74 -8.48 -11.77 2.00
N LYS A 75 -7.22 -12.13 1.70
CA LYS A 75 -6.39 -12.92 2.61
C LYS A 75 -5.80 -11.98 3.66
N PHE A 76 -6.19 -12.16 4.92
CA PHE A 76 -5.81 -11.26 6.00
C PHE A 76 -5.60 -12.03 7.30
N GLN A 77 -4.55 -11.69 8.04
CA GLN A 77 -4.20 -12.30 9.31
C GLN A 77 -3.58 -11.27 10.25
N PHE A 78 -3.71 -11.53 11.55
CA PHE A 78 -3.02 -10.81 12.62
C PHE A 78 -1.93 -11.70 13.23
N TRP A 79 -0.82 -11.10 13.64
CA TRP A 79 0.22 -11.77 14.43
C TRP A 79 0.82 -10.81 15.44
N GLN A 80 1.32 -11.35 16.55
CA GLN A 80 1.99 -10.56 17.56
C GLN A 80 3.50 -10.54 17.30
N ILE A 81 4.11 -9.37 17.41
CA ILE A 81 5.57 -9.21 17.41
C ILE A 81 6.10 -9.62 18.79
N GLN A 82 7.05 -10.56 18.83
CA GLN A 82 7.51 -11.15 20.09
C GLN A 82 8.23 -10.13 20.97
N GLU A 83 9.00 -9.21 20.38
CA GLU A 83 9.82 -8.23 21.09
C GLU A 83 8.96 -7.13 21.75
N THR A 84 7.99 -6.60 21.02
CA THR A 84 7.20 -5.42 21.44
C THR A 84 5.83 -5.76 22.00
N LYS A 85 5.40 -7.03 21.87
CA LYS A 85 4.02 -7.48 22.13
C LYS A 85 2.95 -6.74 21.33
N THR A 86 3.33 -5.98 20.31
CA THR A 86 2.39 -5.26 19.45
C THR A 86 1.79 -6.19 18.41
N TRP A 87 0.53 -5.94 18.05
CA TRP A 87 -0.15 -6.66 16.99
C TRP A 87 0.15 -6.03 15.63
N ASN A 88 0.58 -6.86 14.70
CA ASN A 88 0.70 -6.54 13.28
C ASN A 88 -0.36 -7.28 12.47
N TYR A 89 -0.56 -6.83 11.23
CA TYR A 89 -1.51 -7.42 10.31
C TYR A 89 -1.02 -7.41 8.87
N THR A 90 -1.64 -8.23 8.03
CA THR A 90 -1.29 -8.38 6.62
C THR A 90 -1.36 -7.03 5.90
N SER A 91 -0.26 -6.63 5.24
CA SER A 91 -0.29 -5.49 4.32
C SER A 91 -1.20 -5.80 3.13
N LEU A 92 -2.19 -4.95 2.89
CA LEU A 92 -3.15 -5.13 1.81
C LEU A 92 -2.54 -4.70 0.46
N MET A 93 -2.81 -5.47 -0.59
CA MET A 93 -2.46 -5.11 -1.97
C MET A 93 -3.54 -4.19 -2.57
N GLY A 94 -3.25 -3.49 -3.68
CA GLY A 94 -4.17 -2.50 -4.25
C GLY A 94 -5.59 -2.99 -4.51
N ASN A 95 -5.75 -4.18 -5.10
CA ASN A 95 -7.08 -4.75 -5.32
C ASN A 95 -7.79 -5.12 -4.01
N ASP A 96 -7.05 -5.59 -3.01
CA ASP A 96 -7.63 -5.96 -1.73
C ASP A 96 -8.03 -4.70 -0.93
N LYS A 97 -7.26 -3.62 -1.02
CA LYS A 97 -7.64 -2.30 -0.47
C LYS A 97 -8.94 -1.79 -1.06
N LEU A 98 -9.13 -1.89 -2.38
CA LEU A 98 -10.39 -1.50 -3.02
C LEU A 98 -11.57 -2.35 -2.54
N LYS A 99 -11.38 -3.66 -2.34
CA LYS A 99 -12.43 -4.52 -1.79
C LYS A 99 -12.77 -4.16 -0.34
N VAL A 100 -11.76 -3.90 0.49
CA VAL A 100 -11.98 -3.48 1.89
C VAL A 100 -12.73 -2.16 1.92
N LEU A 101 -12.27 -1.17 1.15
CA LEU A 101 -12.88 0.14 1.06
C LEU A 101 -14.36 0.05 0.67
N GLN A 102 -14.74 -0.82 -0.27
CA GLN A 102 -16.12 -0.92 -0.75
C GLN A 102 -17.00 -1.87 0.06
N PHE A 103 -16.48 -3.02 0.49
CA PHE A 103 -17.31 -4.17 0.87
C PHE A 103 -17.12 -4.66 2.30
N PHE A 104 -16.13 -4.15 3.04
CA PHE A 104 -15.94 -4.52 4.43
C PHE A 104 -17.13 -4.05 5.29
N ASP A 105 -17.77 -4.95 6.03
CA ASP A 105 -18.92 -4.59 6.85
C ASP A 105 -18.46 -4.02 8.19
N LEU A 106 -18.49 -2.68 8.30
CA LEU A 106 -18.07 -1.96 9.51
C LEU A 106 -19.00 -2.23 10.71
N THR A 107 -20.25 -2.67 10.48
CA THR A 107 -21.20 -2.95 11.57
C THR A 107 -20.79 -4.16 12.42
N LYS A 108 -19.86 -4.97 11.91
CA LYS A 108 -19.32 -6.14 12.60
C LYS A 108 -18.36 -5.79 13.72
N ILE A 109 -17.77 -4.60 13.66
CA ILE A 109 -16.71 -4.17 14.59
C ILE A 109 -17.02 -2.83 15.28
N LEU A 110 -17.97 -2.05 14.76
CA LEU A 110 -18.35 -0.75 15.29
C LEU A 110 -19.85 -0.69 15.58
N LEU A 111 -20.22 0.17 16.53
CA LEU A 111 -21.64 0.49 16.79
C LEU A 111 -22.30 1.01 15.51
N ARG A 112 -23.56 0.64 15.28
CA ARG A 112 -24.30 0.91 14.04
C ARG A 112 -24.19 2.37 13.56
N GLN A 113 -24.39 3.33 14.46
CA GLN A 113 -24.30 4.75 14.12
C GLN A 113 -22.89 5.15 13.65
N ARG A 114 -21.86 4.67 14.34
CA ARG A 114 -20.45 4.93 14.00
C ARG A 114 -20.06 4.27 12.69
N ALA A 115 -20.51 3.03 12.47
CA ALA A 115 -20.31 2.30 11.23
C ALA A 115 -20.91 3.03 10.02
N ILE A 116 -22.10 3.61 10.15
CA ILE A 116 -22.75 4.41 9.09
C ILE A 116 -21.91 5.65 8.74
N MET A 117 -21.41 6.38 9.74
CA MET A 117 -20.58 7.56 9.52
C MET A 117 -19.27 7.22 8.78
N ILE A 118 -18.55 6.18 9.23
CA ILE A 118 -17.29 5.76 8.62
C ILE A 118 -17.54 5.17 7.22
N ARG A 119 -18.63 4.42 7.03
CA ARG A 119 -19.06 3.92 5.71
C ARG A 119 -19.31 5.07 4.74
N ASN A 120 -20.01 6.13 5.15
CA ASN A 120 -20.24 7.31 4.31
C ASN A 120 -18.91 7.96 3.91
N LEU A 121 -17.97 8.12 4.86
CA LEU A 121 -16.65 8.66 4.59
C LEU A 121 -15.86 7.81 3.58
N TRP A 122 -15.87 6.49 3.73
CA TRP A 122 -15.19 5.55 2.83
C TRP A 122 -15.80 5.54 1.43
N ASN A 123 -17.14 5.59 1.34
CA ASN A 123 -17.85 5.63 0.07
C ASN A 123 -17.54 6.93 -0.68
N LYS A 124 -17.60 8.09 -0.02
CA LYS A 124 -17.24 9.37 -0.63
C LYS A 124 -15.78 9.44 -1.06
N PHE A 125 -14.86 8.84 -0.31
CA PHE A 125 -13.48 8.70 -0.78
C PHE A 125 -13.38 7.84 -2.04
N TYR A 126 -14.09 6.70 -2.07
CA TYR A 126 -14.12 5.84 -3.25
C TYR A 126 -14.71 6.57 -4.47
N GLU A 127 -15.78 7.36 -4.30
CA GLU A 127 -16.36 8.21 -5.34
C GLU A 127 -15.32 9.20 -5.90
N LEU A 128 -14.56 9.88 -5.03
CA LEU A 128 -13.44 10.74 -5.47
C LEU A 128 -12.40 9.96 -6.27
N TYR A 129 -12.04 8.76 -5.83
CA TYR A 129 -11.11 7.90 -6.57
C TYR A 129 -11.61 7.50 -7.95
N ILE A 130 -12.91 7.27 -8.12
CA ILE A 130 -13.48 7.03 -9.45
C ILE A 130 -13.48 8.32 -10.28
N LYS A 131 -13.93 9.44 -9.69
CA LYS A 131 -14.03 10.74 -10.35
C LYS A 131 -12.69 11.25 -10.88
N MET A 132 -11.60 11.12 -10.11
CA MET A 132 -10.26 11.58 -10.56
C MET A 132 -9.73 10.81 -11.79
N LYS A 133 -10.26 9.61 -12.05
CA LYS A 133 -9.86 8.75 -13.18
C LYS A 133 -10.75 8.94 -14.41
N ASP A 134 -11.86 9.61 -14.25
CA ASP A 134 -12.84 9.85 -15.29
C ASP A 134 -12.53 11.18 -16.00
N GLN A 135 -12.35 11.12 -17.32
CA GLN A 135 -12.06 12.28 -18.16
C GLN A 135 -13.23 13.26 -18.26
N ILE A 136 -14.45 12.81 -17.93
CA ILE A 136 -15.67 13.64 -17.98
C ILE A 136 -15.79 14.52 -16.74
N THR A 137 -15.18 14.13 -15.62
CA THR A 137 -15.24 14.89 -14.37
C THR A 137 -14.58 16.26 -14.53
N LYS A 138 -15.33 17.33 -14.24
CA LYS A 138 -14.77 18.68 -14.20
C LYS A 138 -13.90 18.87 -12.96
N ALA A 139 -12.77 19.55 -13.12
CA ALA A 139 -11.83 19.83 -12.05
C ALA A 139 -12.48 20.60 -10.87
N GLU A 140 -13.38 21.54 -11.16
CA GLU A 140 -14.09 22.33 -10.15
C GLU A 140 -15.04 21.46 -9.32
N ASP A 141 -15.85 20.62 -9.98
CA ASP A 141 -16.75 19.68 -9.31
C ASP A 141 -15.97 18.74 -8.39
N PHE A 142 -14.84 18.21 -8.89
CA PHE A 142 -13.93 17.38 -8.10
C PHE A 142 -13.39 18.13 -6.88
N GLN A 143 -12.95 19.38 -7.05
CA GLN A 143 -12.40 20.19 -5.96
C GLN A 143 -13.45 20.40 -4.85
N ASN A 144 -14.68 20.73 -5.23
CA ASN A 144 -15.78 20.91 -4.30
C ASN A 144 -16.09 19.62 -3.53
N ASP A 145 -16.17 18.49 -4.23
CA ASP A 145 -16.39 17.19 -3.60
C ASP A 145 -15.24 16.78 -2.67
N ALA A 146 -13.99 17.07 -3.06
CA ALA A 146 -12.82 16.74 -2.25
C ALA A 146 -12.77 17.58 -0.97
N LYS A 147 -13.09 18.88 -1.05
CA LYS A 147 -13.25 19.76 0.12
C LYS A 147 -14.40 19.30 1.02
N ASN A 148 -15.54 18.93 0.45
CA ASN A 148 -16.67 18.37 1.21
C ASN A 148 -16.30 17.06 1.92
N TRP A 149 -15.53 16.20 1.27
CA TRP A 149 -15.01 14.99 1.89
C TRP A 149 -14.04 15.29 3.04
N LEU A 150 -13.16 16.29 2.90
CA LEU A 150 -12.28 16.71 3.99
C LEU A 150 -13.08 17.28 5.17
N THR A 151 -14.12 18.07 4.92
CA THR A 151 -15.03 18.57 5.96
C THR A 151 -15.72 17.41 6.70
N LEU A 152 -16.15 16.38 5.97
CA LEU A 152 -16.67 15.16 6.60
C LEU A 152 -15.58 14.45 7.42
N PHE A 153 -14.37 14.28 6.88
CA PHE A 153 -13.25 13.66 7.59
C PHE A 153 -12.95 14.37 8.91
N LEU A 154 -12.99 15.71 8.91
CA LEU A 154 -12.72 16.58 10.05
C LEU A 154 -13.96 16.92 10.89
N THR A 155 -15.06 16.17 10.77
CA THR A 155 -16.27 16.42 11.55
C THR A 155 -15.93 16.45 13.05
N PRO A 156 -16.15 17.56 13.75
CA PRO A 156 -15.78 17.71 15.15
C PRO A 156 -16.68 16.87 16.05
N PHE A 157 -16.25 16.67 17.29
CA PHE A 157 -17.14 16.12 18.31
C PHE A 157 -18.14 17.18 18.77
N GLU A 158 -19.31 16.74 19.20
CA GLU A 158 -20.35 17.59 19.79
C GLU A 158 -20.52 17.24 21.27
N GLY A 159 -20.74 18.26 22.11
CA GLY A 159 -20.97 18.09 23.53
C GLY A 159 -19.70 17.94 24.38
N ILE A 160 -19.90 17.77 25.69
CA ILE A 160 -18.83 17.69 26.68
C ILE A 160 -18.37 16.23 26.80
N PRO A 161 -17.07 15.91 26.73
CA PRO A 161 -16.58 14.55 26.92
C PRO A 161 -17.12 13.91 28.21
N ASN A 162 -17.42 12.62 28.16
CA ASN A 162 -17.96 11.83 29.28
C ASN A 162 -19.36 12.25 29.77
N THR A 163 -20.15 12.94 28.93
CA THR A 163 -21.56 13.25 29.21
C THR A 163 -22.52 12.53 28.27
N GLN A 164 -23.78 12.40 28.67
CA GLN A 164 -24.82 11.68 27.90
C GLN A 164 -25.11 12.30 26.52
N GLY A 165 -24.76 13.59 26.33
CA GLY A 165 -24.90 14.31 25.05
C GLY A 165 -23.65 14.28 24.16
N PHE A 166 -22.57 13.60 24.56
CA PHE A 166 -21.34 13.57 23.78
C PHE A 166 -21.50 12.74 22.50
N LYS A 167 -21.21 13.35 21.35
CA LYS A 167 -21.08 12.66 20.06
C LYS A 167 -19.66 12.78 19.57
N LYS A 168 -18.96 11.66 19.43
CA LYS A 168 -17.60 11.65 18.87
C LYS A 168 -17.63 12.08 17.39
N GLY A 169 -16.78 13.04 17.06
CA GLY A 169 -16.50 13.44 15.68
C GLY A 169 -15.78 12.34 14.89
N LEU A 170 -15.41 12.58 13.63
CA LEU A 170 -14.70 11.59 12.83
C LEU A 170 -13.21 11.54 13.17
N TYR A 171 -12.40 12.39 12.55
CA TYR A 171 -10.93 12.41 12.71
C TYR A 171 -10.40 13.83 12.87
N LYS A 172 -9.15 13.96 13.31
CA LYS A 172 -8.52 15.24 13.66
C LYS A 172 -7.64 15.77 12.51
N PRO A 173 -7.27 17.06 12.52
CA PRO A 173 -6.30 17.61 11.58
C PRO A 173 -4.97 16.83 11.55
N ASP A 174 -4.50 16.35 12.70
CA ASP A 174 -3.27 15.54 12.81
C ASP A 174 -3.36 14.19 12.07
N ASP A 175 -4.57 13.74 11.73
CA ASP A 175 -4.79 12.52 10.96
C ASP A 175 -4.68 12.74 9.44
N VAL A 176 -4.55 13.99 9.00
CA VAL A 176 -4.38 14.36 7.59
C VAL A 176 -2.96 14.03 7.13
N THR A 177 -2.86 13.08 6.20
CA THR A 177 -1.59 12.70 5.58
C THR A 177 -1.26 13.58 4.38
N PRO A 178 0.01 13.62 3.92
CA PRO A 178 0.36 14.31 2.68
C PRO A 178 -0.49 13.90 1.46
N TYR A 179 -0.88 12.62 1.37
CA TYR A 179 -1.75 12.16 0.28
C TYR A 179 -3.19 12.70 0.38
N ILE A 180 -3.71 12.90 1.60
CA ILE A 180 -5.01 13.57 1.80
C ILE A 180 -4.91 15.03 1.36
N HIS A 181 -3.83 15.71 1.75
CA HIS A 181 -3.59 17.09 1.32
C HIS A 181 -3.53 17.20 -0.21
N VAL A 182 -2.74 16.34 -0.86
CA VAL A 182 -2.63 16.30 -2.32
C VAL A 182 -3.99 16.03 -2.99
N LEU A 183 -4.76 15.06 -2.48
CA LEU A 183 -6.11 14.76 -2.98
C LEU A 183 -7.01 16.01 -2.99
N VAL A 184 -7.02 16.75 -1.89
CA VAL A 184 -7.99 17.85 -1.68
C VAL A 184 -7.58 19.12 -2.39
N TYR A 185 -6.29 19.47 -2.34
CA TYR A 185 -5.82 20.78 -2.78
C TYR A 185 -5.20 20.78 -4.17
N HIS A 186 -4.63 19.65 -4.63
CA HIS A 186 -3.80 19.63 -5.83
C HIS A 186 -4.34 18.78 -6.98
N VAL A 187 -5.06 17.69 -6.70
CA VAL A 187 -5.57 16.80 -7.77
C VAL A 187 -6.43 17.57 -8.80
N SER A 188 -7.31 18.47 -8.35
CA SER A 188 -8.13 19.30 -9.25
C SER A 188 -7.29 20.20 -10.18
N GLU A 189 -6.19 20.77 -9.68
CA GLU A 189 -5.27 21.60 -10.49
C GLU A 189 -4.70 20.77 -11.64
N PHE A 190 -4.23 19.55 -11.35
CA PHE A 190 -3.67 18.66 -12.35
C PHE A 190 -4.73 18.07 -13.29
N MET A 191 -5.97 17.87 -12.82
CA MET A 191 -7.09 17.54 -13.72
C MET A 191 -7.34 18.65 -14.74
N ALA A 192 -7.25 19.92 -14.33
CA ALA A 192 -7.41 21.05 -15.24
C ALA A 192 -6.24 21.16 -16.23
N ILE A 193 -4.99 21.07 -15.74
CA ILE A 193 -3.78 21.15 -16.58
C ILE A 193 -3.74 20.00 -17.61
N HIS A 194 -4.09 18.78 -17.20
CA HIS A 194 -3.98 17.59 -18.02
C HIS A 194 -5.32 17.08 -18.57
N GLN A 195 -6.33 17.94 -18.67
CA GLN A 195 -7.69 17.57 -19.09
C GLN A 195 -7.72 16.76 -20.39
N LYS A 196 -6.88 17.13 -21.37
CA LYS A 196 -6.76 16.42 -22.67
C LYS A 196 -6.45 14.93 -22.52
N TRP A 197 -5.63 14.56 -21.55
CA TRP A 197 -5.13 13.20 -21.38
C TRP A 197 -5.80 12.46 -20.22
N GLY A 198 -6.28 13.21 -19.22
CA GLY A 198 -6.75 12.69 -17.93
C GLY A 198 -5.61 12.19 -17.04
N LEU A 199 -5.81 12.23 -15.72
CA LEU A 199 -4.80 11.84 -14.75
C LEU A 199 -4.36 10.37 -14.87
N LYS A 200 -5.29 9.48 -15.23
CA LYS A 200 -5.02 8.03 -15.39
C LYS A 200 -3.88 7.75 -16.38
N SER A 201 -3.67 8.63 -17.36
CA SER A 201 -2.59 8.47 -18.35
C SER A 201 -1.19 8.60 -17.74
N PHE A 202 -1.07 9.21 -16.55
CA PHE A 202 0.19 9.40 -15.82
C PHE A 202 0.38 8.38 -14.69
N SER A 203 -0.51 7.39 -14.59
CA SER A 203 -0.49 6.36 -13.55
C SER A 203 0.80 5.53 -13.53
N CYS A 204 1.37 5.32 -12.34
CA CYS A 204 2.45 4.35 -12.17
C CYS A 204 1.98 2.88 -12.12
N SER A 205 0.67 2.61 -12.28
CA SER A 205 0.11 1.25 -12.24
C SER A 205 0.81 0.28 -13.20
N ALA A 206 1.21 0.75 -14.39
CA ALA A 206 1.90 -0.08 -15.37
C ALA A 206 3.30 -0.49 -14.90
N VAL A 207 4.02 0.44 -14.26
CA VAL A 207 5.36 0.19 -13.70
C VAL A 207 5.26 -0.79 -12.53
N GLU A 208 4.30 -0.59 -11.62
CA GLU A 208 4.05 -1.50 -10.50
C GLU A 208 3.68 -2.91 -10.96
N LYS A 209 2.86 -3.02 -12.01
CA LYS A 209 2.50 -4.31 -12.61
C LYS A 209 3.72 -5.01 -13.22
N LYS A 210 4.55 -4.28 -13.97
CA LYS A 210 5.79 -4.82 -14.54
C LYS A 210 6.72 -5.33 -13.44
N ASN A 211 6.90 -4.55 -12.37
CA ASN A 211 7.71 -4.96 -11.22
C ASN A 211 7.18 -6.24 -10.58
N HIS A 212 5.86 -6.32 -10.33
CA HIS A 212 5.24 -7.52 -9.78
C HIS A 212 5.41 -8.75 -10.70
N GLU A 213 5.28 -8.57 -12.01
CA GLU A 213 5.46 -9.63 -13.01
C GLU A 213 6.92 -10.11 -13.06
N GLN A 214 7.90 -9.20 -13.06
CA GLN A 214 9.32 -9.52 -13.05
C GLN A 214 9.72 -10.30 -11.80
N VAL A 215 9.32 -9.84 -10.61
CA VAL A 215 9.54 -10.55 -9.35
C VAL A 215 8.85 -11.92 -9.37
N SER A 216 7.60 -11.98 -9.84
CA SER A 216 6.85 -13.24 -9.91
C SER A 216 7.48 -14.24 -10.88
N TYR A 217 8.00 -13.77 -12.01
CA TYR A 217 8.70 -14.59 -13.00
C TYR A 217 9.98 -15.16 -12.41
N PHE A 218 10.82 -14.29 -11.83
CA PHE A 218 12.08 -14.66 -11.23
C PHE A 218 11.92 -15.71 -10.11
N PHE A 219 11.02 -15.45 -9.16
CA PHE A 219 10.76 -16.37 -8.05
C PHE A 219 9.72 -17.44 -8.38
N ARG A 220 9.34 -17.63 -9.65
CA ARG A 220 8.37 -18.63 -10.13
C ARG A 220 7.07 -18.68 -9.30
N LYS A 221 6.62 -17.54 -8.79
CA LYS A 221 5.46 -17.38 -7.88
C LYS A 221 5.57 -18.15 -6.56
N THR A 222 6.68 -18.82 -6.25
CA THR A 222 6.85 -19.59 -5.00
C THR A 222 7.33 -18.73 -3.84
N MET A 223 8.04 -17.63 -4.12
CA MET A 223 8.60 -16.74 -3.09
C MET A 223 8.41 -15.26 -3.43
N LYS A 224 7.16 -14.77 -3.35
CA LYS A 224 6.84 -13.35 -3.64
C LYS A 224 7.57 -12.33 -2.73
N ASN A 225 8.11 -12.77 -1.60
CA ASN A 225 8.78 -11.91 -0.61
C ASN A 225 10.23 -12.33 -0.33
N GLY A 226 10.92 -13.02 -1.27
CA GLY A 226 12.31 -13.43 -1.09
C GLY A 226 12.47 -14.47 0.02
N GLY A 227 12.30 -15.75 -0.32
CA GLY A 227 12.48 -16.81 0.65
C GLY A 227 13.96 -17.15 0.84
N LYS A 228 14.57 -16.46 1.78
CA LYS A 228 15.63 -16.90 2.71
C LYS A 228 15.94 -15.69 3.58
N LYS A 229 16.52 -15.91 4.77
CA LYS A 229 17.27 -14.86 5.50
C LYS A 229 18.55 -14.49 4.74
N SER A 230 18.46 -14.28 3.43
CA SER A 230 19.55 -13.76 2.62
C SER A 230 19.73 -12.29 2.99
N LYS A 231 20.99 -11.85 3.15
CA LYS A 231 21.31 -10.45 3.47
C LYS A 231 21.04 -9.51 2.28
N SER A 232 20.74 -10.03 1.10
CA SER A 232 20.47 -9.28 -0.13
C SER A 232 18.97 -9.12 -0.38
N SER A 233 18.56 -7.92 -0.81
CA SER A 233 17.17 -7.70 -1.25
C SER A 233 16.86 -8.49 -2.52
N ALA A 234 15.58 -8.81 -2.75
CA ALA A 234 15.12 -9.48 -3.98
C ALA A 234 15.59 -8.76 -5.26
N ILE A 235 15.73 -7.43 -5.22
CA ILE A 235 16.22 -6.61 -6.33
C ILE A 235 17.69 -6.93 -6.63
N ILE A 236 18.53 -7.08 -5.60
CA ILE A 236 19.94 -7.44 -5.79
C ILE A 236 20.06 -8.83 -6.42
N GLU A 237 19.27 -9.80 -5.96
CA GLU A 237 19.26 -11.16 -6.53
C GLU A 237 18.86 -11.17 -8.01
N ILE A 238 17.85 -10.37 -8.38
CA ILE A 238 17.42 -10.19 -9.77
C ILE A 238 18.53 -9.53 -10.59
N LEU A 239 19.09 -8.41 -10.13
CA LEU A 239 20.15 -7.68 -10.83
C LEU A 239 21.39 -8.55 -11.04
N GLU A 240 21.82 -9.29 -10.03
CA GLU A 240 22.95 -10.22 -10.15
C GLU A 240 22.68 -11.32 -11.16
N HIS A 241 21.47 -11.89 -11.18
CA HIS A 241 21.11 -12.92 -12.14
C HIS A 241 21.04 -12.36 -13.57
N GLU A 242 20.45 -11.18 -13.76
CA GLU A 242 20.39 -10.51 -15.06
C GLU A 242 21.79 -10.16 -15.56
N ASN A 243 22.65 -9.60 -14.71
CA ASN A 243 24.05 -9.32 -15.04
C ASN A 243 24.82 -10.59 -15.43
N ARG A 244 24.64 -11.71 -14.70
CA ARG A 244 25.26 -12.99 -15.05
C ARG A 244 24.73 -13.54 -16.38
N SER A 245 23.43 -13.42 -16.63
CA SER A 245 22.82 -13.86 -17.89
C SER A 245 23.32 -13.03 -19.08
N LEU A 246 23.45 -11.71 -18.92
CA LEU A 246 24.04 -10.81 -19.92
C LEU A 246 25.51 -11.16 -20.19
N PHE A 247 26.29 -11.40 -19.14
CA PHE A 247 27.67 -11.86 -19.27
C PHE A 247 27.76 -13.15 -20.09
N TYR A 248 26.96 -14.17 -19.75
CA TYR A 248 26.97 -15.45 -20.46
C TYR A 248 26.56 -15.32 -21.93
N ASN A 249 25.54 -14.50 -22.22
CA ASN A 249 25.13 -14.24 -23.60
C ASN A 249 26.21 -13.50 -24.40
N HIS A 250 26.93 -12.56 -23.78
CA HIS A 250 27.98 -11.80 -24.46
C HIS A 250 29.25 -12.62 -24.73
N HIS A 251 29.50 -13.66 -23.93
CA HIS A 251 30.69 -14.50 -24.02
C HIS A 251 30.39 -15.91 -24.56
N ASP A 252 29.22 -16.11 -25.19
CA ASP A 252 28.75 -17.40 -25.72
C ASP A 252 28.87 -18.58 -24.73
N VAL A 253 28.75 -18.30 -23.43
CA VAL A 253 28.82 -19.33 -22.39
C VAL A 253 27.47 -20.05 -22.33
N PRO A 254 27.41 -21.38 -22.56
CA PRO A 254 26.14 -22.10 -22.58
C PRO A 254 25.43 -22.06 -21.21
N LEU A 255 24.20 -21.52 -21.17
CA LEU A 255 23.33 -21.50 -19.99
C LEU A 255 22.82 -22.91 -19.54
N LYS A 256 23.18 -23.97 -20.27
CA LYS A 256 22.78 -25.34 -19.94
C LYS A 256 23.73 -25.94 -18.90
N TYR A 257 23.34 -25.85 -17.64
CA TYR A 257 23.73 -26.89 -16.69
C TYR A 257 23.14 -28.21 -17.18
N GLN A 258 23.99 -29.18 -17.55
CA GLN A 258 23.53 -30.57 -17.59
C GLN A 258 22.95 -30.88 -16.21
N LYS A 259 21.67 -31.28 -16.15
CA LYS A 259 21.11 -31.82 -14.91
C LYS A 259 22.08 -32.91 -14.43
N PRO A 260 22.59 -32.85 -13.18
CA PRO A 260 23.46 -33.90 -12.69
C PRO A 260 22.74 -35.23 -12.88
N HIS A 261 23.36 -36.16 -13.60
CA HIS A 261 22.81 -37.50 -13.75
C HIS A 261 22.73 -38.11 -12.37
N LYS A 262 21.51 -38.36 -11.88
CA LYS A 262 21.32 -39.15 -10.67
C LYS A 262 21.69 -40.60 -11.01
N ILE A 263 22.90 -41.01 -10.66
CA ILE A 263 23.31 -42.40 -10.74
C ILE A 263 22.61 -43.13 -9.58
N HIS A 264 21.65 -44.00 -9.92
CA HIS A 264 21.05 -44.91 -8.96
C HIS A 264 21.95 -46.14 -8.82
N ILE A 265 22.72 -46.21 -7.74
CA ILE A 265 23.48 -47.41 -7.39
C ILE A 265 22.49 -48.38 -6.72
N LYS A 266 22.15 -49.49 -7.40
CA LYS A 266 21.44 -50.62 -6.77
C LYS A 266 22.44 -51.38 -5.90
N ALA A 267 22.21 -51.42 -4.60
CA ALA A 267 22.92 -52.36 -3.72
C ALA A 267 22.56 -53.79 -4.14
N ARG A 268 23.57 -54.62 -4.44
CA ARG A 268 23.40 -56.07 -4.56
C ARG A 268 23.15 -56.63 -3.17
N ASN A 269 21.93 -57.12 -2.92
CA ASN A 269 21.64 -57.94 -1.76
C ASN A 269 22.25 -59.32 -1.99
N ASN A 270 23.41 -59.59 -1.37
CA ASN A 270 23.89 -60.96 -1.20
C ASN A 270 23.16 -61.55 0.01
N TYR A 271 22.05 -62.26 -0.23
CA TYR A 271 21.58 -63.25 0.71
C TYR A 271 22.17 -64.60 0.30
N ASN A 272 23.11 -65.10 1.10
CA ASN A 272 23.53 -66.49 1.05
C ASN A 272 22.35 -67.35 1.54
N GLU A 273 21.91 -68.27 0.69
CA GLU A 273 20.99 -69.35 1.02
C GLU A 273 21.69 -70.31 1.98
N ASN A 274 21.16 -70.46 3.19
CA ASN A 274 21.41 -71.64 4.02
C ASN A 274 20.27 -72.62 3.75
N THR A 275 20.59 -73.75 3.13
CA THR A 275 19.92 -75.05 3.36
C THR A 275 20.84 -75.91 4.18
#